data_AF-A0A1B7P4Y4-F1
#
_entry.id   AF-A0A1B7P4Y4-F1
#
_cell.length_a   1.000
_cell.length_b   1.000
_cell.length_c   1.000
_cell.angle_alpha   90.00
_cell.angle_beta   90.00
_cell.angle_gamma   90.00
#
_symmetry.space_group_name_H-M   'P 1'
#
loop_
_entity.id
_entity.type
_entity.pdbx_description
1 polymer ?
#
loop_
_entity_poly.entity_id
_entity_poly.type
_entity_poly.pdbx_seq_one_letter_code
_entity_poly.pdbx_strand_id
1 'polypeptide(L)'
;MPSPPYPPPGNSSFVPIQTASSDPRKSKPDPPTFDPVHSLEGLASHVATIAALSSERERLRKRSQAESTALRKASDRNFQYPSIAKRLKIGKSELDGELVRVDAKLQFHQKMQNNLIKELAANFNSGQQQAQQTQLELEQMERNLCETKANMTHVMDSEDSISATLNLLNSSMQCNENKIAYIEQSRSSTEVELENLKSDLELIREEFKSAELSTKAHEKDFSTRLENVDHRVSELEKAFKELRETGNPGAASNTSVDAMNQIRNLRQVQDAKDEAIADELDKYELRLASLEELGTKFKQIGGHHSTNSQAFGISTSTNSELEQLRQALCRLNQHVDNRFRNIEDQSRILQAHQIALHSLETRYNHLSTEPIVQQMVVAMQEMYPHASIVQQEIPNIQEKTNKLASSLSSVYCEIRRAENARTALINDMTAERDRMTEEISSLRLKIDELEKALRSRLDEVENVVATNLASVILKHDRRPSSQNP
;
A
#
# COMPACT_ATOMS: atom_id res chain seq x y z
N MET A 1 16.16 47.85 -38.45
CA MET A 1 14.77 48.30 -38.18
C MET A 1 14.77 49.03 -36.84
N PRO A 2 14.10 50.19 -36.69
CA PRO A 2 14.22 51.03 -35.51
C PRO A 2 13.30 50.54 -34.38
N SER A 3 13.79 50.63 -33.15
CA SER A 3 13.06 50.29 -31.92
C SER A 3 11.89 51.25 -31.66
N PRO A 4 10.78 50.79 -31.05
CA PRO A 4 9.65 51.65 -30.72
C PRO A 4 9.93 52.53 -29.47
N PRO A 5 9.34 53.73 -29.38
CA PRO A 5 9.63 54.70 -28.34
C PRO A 5 8.90 54.37 -27.03
N TYR A 6 9.56 54.65 -25.90
CA TYR A 6 8.99 54.56 -24.56
C TYR A 6 7.87 55.59 -24.34
N PRO A 7 6.80 55.25 -23.59
CA PRO A 7 5.78 56.21 -23.18
C PRO A 7 6.27 57.07 -21.99
N PRO A 8 5.71 58.29 -21.83
CA PRO A 8 6.14 59.23 -20.81
C PRO A 8 5.64 58.84 -19.39
N PRO A 9 6.32 59.31 -18.33
CA PRO A 9 5.90 59.03 -16.95
C PRO A 9 4.63 59.83 -16.63
N GLY A 10 3.52 59.11 -16.45
CA GLY A 10 2.26 59.67 -15.97
C GLY A 10 2.35 59.99 -14.48
N ASN A 11 2.04 61.24 -14.14
CA ASN A 11 1.87 61.75 -12.78
C ASN A 11 0.89 60.89 -11.97
N SER A 12 1.38 60.29 -10.88
CA SER A 12 0.56 59.58 -9.90
C SER A 12 -0.15 60.58 -8.97
N SER A 13 -1.33 61.05 -9.35
CA SER A 13 -2.29 61.56 -8.38
C SER A 13 -3.01 60.36 -7.74
N PHE A 14 -2.64 60.07 -6.49
CA PHE A 14 -3.33 59.11 -5.63
C PHE A 14 -4.81 59.48 -5.49
N VAL A 15 -5.68 58.70 -6.12
CA VAL A 15 -7.12 58.64 -5.79
C VAL A 15 -7.30 57.37 -4.96
N PRO A 16 -7.85 57.43 -3.73
CA PRO A 16 -8.13 56.25 -2.93
C PRO A 16 -9.22 55.45 -3.64
N ILE A 17 -8.85 54.31 -4.24
CA ILE A 17 -9.80 53.34 -4.77
C ILE A 17 -10.45 52.66 -3.56
N GLN A 18 -11.67 53.10 -3.24
CA GLN A 18 -12.60 52.31 -2.43
C GLN A 18 -12.92 51.03 -3.19
N THR A 19 -12.21 49.95 -2.86
CA THR A 19 -12.56 48.60 -3.29
C THR A 19 -13.78 48.13 -2.50
N ALA A 20 -14.96 48.48 -2.98
CA ALA A 20 -16.22 47.83 -2.60
C ALA A 20 -16.26 46.42 -3.23
N SER A 21 -15.53 45.49 -2.63
CA SER A 21 -15.73 44.04 -2.84
C SER A 21 -16.17 43.45 -1.50
N SER A 22 -17.36 43.85 -1.08
CA SER A 22 -18.05 43.22 0.05
C SER A 22 -18.66 41.92 -0.47
N ASP A 23 -17.94 40.83 -0.28
CA ASP A 23 -18.46 39.46 -0.42
C ASP A 23 -19.66 39.29 0.55
N PRO A 24 -20.91 39.15 0.05
CA PRO A 24 -22.10 39.04 0.90
C PRO A 24 -22.15 37.75 1.74
N ARG A 25 -21.15 36.86 1.64
CA ARG A 25 -21.04 35.64 2.45
C ARG A 25 -20.05 35.74 3.62
N LYS A 26 -19.30 36.84 3.75
CA LYS A 26 -18.19 36.96 4.73
C LYS A 26 -18.43 37.87 5.93
N SER A 27 -19.60 38.47 6.05
CA SER A 27 -19.92 39.27 7.24
C SER A 27 -21.35 38.99 7.67
N LYS A 28 -21.61 37.78 8.14
CA LYS A 28 -22.56 37.68 9.25
C LYS A 28 -21.81 38.33 10.42
N PRO A 29 -22.23 39.50 10.91
CA PRO A 29 -21.65 40.03 12.15
C PRO A 29 -21.72 38.92 13.17
N ASP A 30 -20.58 38.58 13.77
CA ASP A 30 -20.54 37.56 14.80
C ASP A 30 -21.66 37.88 15.80
N PRO A 31 -22.53 36.90 16.11
CA PRO A 31 -23.64 37.14 17.02
C PRO A 31 -23.05 37.77 18.28
N PRO A 32 -23.65 38.88 18.77
CA PRO A 32 -23.10 39.65 19.87
C PRO A 32 -22.77 38.69 21.01
N THR A 33 -21.48 38.51 21.24
CA THR A 33 -20.97 37.49 22.13
C THR A 33 -21.33 37.96 23.52
N PHE A 34 -22.23 37.23 24.18
CA PHE A 34 -22.63 37.56 25.54
C PHE A 34 -21.38 37.57 26.43
N ASP A 35 -21.08 38.73 27.02
CA ASP A 35 -19.98 38.86 27.97
C ASP A 35 -20.54 38.70 29.40
N PRO A 36 -20.40 37.51 30.01
CA PRO A 36 -20.93 37.26 31.34
C PRO A 36 -20.30 38.16 32.40
N VAL A 37 -19.05 38.61 32.20
CA VAL A 37 -18.35 39.48 33.15
C VAL A 37 -19.02 40.85 33.16
N HIS A 38 -19.26 41.42 31.98
CA HIS A 38 -19.91 42.72 31.88
C HIS A 38 -21.36 42.69 32.42
N SER A 39 -22.12 41.63 32.14
CA SER A 39 -23.49 41.48 32.67
C SER A 39 -23.53 41.29 34.19
N LEU A 40 -22.56 40.57 34.77
CA LEU A 40 -22.41 40.44 36.22
C LEU A 40 -22.00 41.75 36.89
N GLU A 41 -21.11 42.52 36.27
CA GLU A 41 -20.73 43.87 36.73
C GLU A 41 -21.93 44.81 36.72
N GLY A 42 -22.72 44.79 35.63
CA GLY A 42 -23.97 45.54 35.51
C GLY A 42 -24.98 45.16 36.60
N LEU A 43 -25.10 43.86 36.90
CA LEU A 43 -25.96 43.37 37.98
C LEU A 43 -25.50 43.89 39.35
N ALA A 44 -24.20 43.78 39.65
CA ALA A 44 -23.62 44.24 40.91
C ALA A 44 -23.81 45.75 41.11
N SER A 45 -23.60 46.54 40.04
CA SER A 45 -23.82 48.00 40.04
C SER A 45 -25.26 48.37 40.37
N HIS A 46 -26.24 47.67 39.79
CA HIS A 46 -27.65 47.89 40.09
C HIS A 46 -28.03 47.44 41.51
N VAL A 47 -27.49 46.33 42.00
CA VAL A 47 -27.71 45.89 43.39
C VAL A 47 -27.18 46.91 44.40
N ALA A 48 -25.97 47.44 44.18
CA ALA A 48 -25.39 48.49 45.02
C ALA A 48 -26.25 49.77 45.01
N THR A 49 -26.74 50.17 43.83
CA THR A 49 -27.62 51.33 43.68
C THR A 49 -28.96 51.13 44.40
N ILE A 50 -29.57 49.94 44.30
CA ILE A 50 -30.80 49.59 45.01
C ILE A 50 -30.60 49.67 46.52
N ALA A 51 -29.47 49.17 47.05
CA ALA A 51 -29.16 49.23 48.47
C ALA A 51 -29.02 50.69 48.96
N ALA A 52 -28.31 51.53 48.22
CA ALA A 52 -28.16 52.95 48.51
C ALA A 52 -29.50 53.70 48.51
N LEU A 53 -30.31 53.52 47.46
CA LEU A 53 -31.65 54.12 47.35
C LEU A 53 -32.61 53.62 48.43
N SER A 54 -32.52 52.35 48.83
CA SER A 54 -33.35 51.78 49.90
C SER A 54 -33.05 52.42 51.26
N SER A 55 -31.76 52.62 51.56
CA SER A 55 -31.31 53.36 52.76
C SER A 55 -31.78 54.82 52.73
N GLU A 56 -31.65 55.49 51.58
CA GLU A 56 -32.11 56.87 51.41
C GLU A 56 -33.63 56.99 51.59
N ARG A 57 -34.40 56.07 50.99
CA ARG A 57 -35.86 55.97 51.17
C ARG A 57 -36.24 55.86 52.64
N GLU A 58 -35.58 54.98 53.38
CA GLU A 58 -35.84 54.78 54.81
C GLU A 58 -35.54 56.05 55.61
N ARG A 59 -34.44 56.75 55.29
CA ARG A 59 -34.10 58.04 55.92
C ARG A 59 -35.16 59.11 55.63
N LEU A 60 -35.60 59.24 54.38
CA LEU A 60 -36.64 60.20 53.99
C LEU A 60 -37.98 59.87 54.65
N ARG A 61 -38.36 58.59 54.72
CA ARG A 61 -39.57 58.13 55.40
C ARG A 61 -39.57 58.51 56.87
N LYS A 62 -38.46 58.30 57.59
CA LYS A 62 -38.31 58.71 58.99
C LYS A 62 -38.43 60.22 59.17
N ARG A 63 -37.82 61.02 58.28
CA ARG A 63 -37.94 62.49 58.30
C ARG A 63 -39.37 62.97 58.03
N SER A 64 -40.04 62.43 56.99
CA SER A 64 -41.43 62.76 56.67
C SER A 64 -42.36 62.41 57.84
N GLN A 65 -42.15 61.27 58.50
CA GLN A 65 -42.91 60.89 59.71
C GLN A 65 -42.68 61.85 60.88
N ALA A 66 -41.43 62.27 61.13
CA ALA A 66 -41.11 63.24 62.17
C ALA A 66 -41.75 64.61 61.88
N GLU A 67 -41.70 65.07 60.63
CA GLU A 67 -42.31 66.33 60.20
C GLU A 67 -43.84 66.27 60.25
N SER A 68 -44.44 65.16 59.84
CA SER A 68 -45.89 64.93 59.99
C SER A 68 -46.33 64.94 61.46
N THR A 69 -45.51 64.41 62.37
CA THR A 69 -45.76 64.45 63.82
C THR A 69 -45.62 65.88 64.36
N ALA A 70 -44.62 66.63 63.92
CA ALA A 70 -44.42 68.03 64.30
C ALA A 70 -45.56 68.92 63.78
N LEU A 71 -46.00 68.72 62.53
CA LEU A 71 -47.13 69.40 61.92
C LEU A 71 -48.41 69.13 62.70
N ARG A 72 -48.68 67.87 63.07
CA ARG A 72 -49.83 67.51 63.91
C ARG A 72 -49.80 68.24 65.26
N LYS A 73 -48.65 68.21 65.95
CA LYS A 73 -48.47 68.94 67.23
C LYS A 73 -48.67 70.46 67.09
N ALA A 74 -48.26 71.05 65.97
CA ALA A 74 -48.48 72.46 65.68
C ALA A 74 -49.96 72.76 65.40
N SER A 75 -50.66 71.90 64.66
CA SER A 75 -52.10 72.05 64.40
C SER A 75 -52.95 71.89 65.66
N ASP A 76 -52.66 70.88 66.50
CA ASP A 76 -53.47 70.54 67.67
C ASP A 76 -53.43 71.61 68.79
N ARG A 77 -52.38 72.44 68.82
CA ARG A 77 -52.16 73.43 69.91
C ARG A 77 -52.70 74.83 69.62
N ASN A 78 -53.45 75.05 68.53
CA ASN A 78 -53.81 76.40 68.06
C ASN A 78 -52.57 77.33 68.09
N PHE A 79 -51.44 76.81 67.59
CA PHE A 79 -50.13 77.41 67.79
C PHE A 79 -50.11 78.85 67.27
N GLN A 80 -49.66 79.80 68.09
CA GLN A 80 -49.67 81.26 67.82
C GLN A 80 -48.88 81.71 66.58
N TYR A 81 -48.22 80.79 65.86
CA TYR A 81 -47.34 81.10 64.73
C TYR A 81 -47.73 80.31 63.46
N PRO A 82 -48.69 80.81 62.66
CA PRO A 82 -49.12 80.19 61.40
C PRO A 82 -47.99 79.96 60.39
N SER A 83 -46.94 80.77 60.45
CA SER A 83 -45.74 80.65 59.62
C SER A 83 -45.00 79.32 59.82
N ILE A 84 -44.96 78.79 61.05
CA ILE A 84 -44.30 77.51 61.36
C ILE A 84 -45.11 76.34 60.77
N ALA A 85 -46.44 76.36 60.91
CA ALA A 85 -47.31 75.33 60.35
C ALA A 85 -47.25 75.32 58.81
N LYS A 86 -47.22 76.51 58.18
CA LYS A 86 -47.04 76.62 56.73
C LYS A 86 -45.69 76.04 56.28
N ARG A 87 -44.59 76.36 57.00
CA ARG A 87 -43.27 75.81 56.71
C ARG A 87 -43.24 74.29 56.84
N LEU A 88 -43.78 73.73 57.93
CA LEU A 88 -43.85 72.27 58.14
C LEU A 88 -44.74 71.56 57.10
N LYS A 89 -45.78 72.23 56.60
CA LYS A 89 -46.62 71.71 55.51
C LYS A 89 -45.85 71.65 54.18
N ILE A 90 -45.07 72.70 53.88
CA ILE A 90 -44.23 72.75 52.68
C ILE A 90 -43.13 71.69 52.77
N GLY A 91 -42.36 71.65 53.87
CA GLY A 91 -41.28 70.68 54.05
C GLY A 91 -41.77 69.23 53.97
N LYS A 92 -42.93 68.93 54.57
CA LYS A 92 -43.57 67.61 54.39
C LYS A 92 -43.87 67.30 52.93
N SER A 93 -44.47 68.24 52.19
CA SER A 93 -44.79 68.05 50.77
C SER A 93 -43.54 67.86 49.91
N GLU A 94 -42.43 68.54 50.25
CA GLU A 94 -41.14 68.38 49.58
C GLU A 94 -40.55 66.99 49.87
N LEU A 95 -40.54 66.55 51.14
CA LEU A 95 -40.08 65.21 51.52
C LEU A 95 -40.91 64.09 50.89
N ASP A 96 -42.24 64.25 50.80
CA ASP A 96 -43.12 63.29 50.15
C ASP A 96 -42.85 63.24 48.63
N GLY A 97 -42.57 64.40 48.01
CA GLY A 97 -42.16 64.47 46.60
C GLY A 97 -40.79 63.82 46.32
N GLU A 98 -39.81 63.99 47.22
CA GLU A 98 -38.52 63.29 47.16
C GLU A 98 -38.70 61.77 47.33
N LEU A 99 -39.56 61.34 48.25
CA LEU A 99 -39.84 59.92 48.49
C LEU A 99 -40.39 59.23 47.24
N VAL A 100 -41.37 59.84 46.57
CA VAL A 100 -41.92 59.34 45.29
C VAL A 100 -40.82 59.23 44.21
N ARG A 101 -39.91 60.20 44.16
CA ARG A 101 -38.80 60.19 43.19
C ARG A 101 -37.81 59.06 43.48
N VAL A 102 -37.48 58.83 44.76
CA VAL A 102 -36.60 57.72 45.18
C VAL A 102 -37.26 56.38 44.91
N ASP A 103 -38.56 56.23 45.18
CA ASP A 103 -39.32 55.00 44.86
C ASP A 103 -39.36 54.70 43.36
N ALA A 104 -39.56 55.72 42.51
CA ALA A 104 -39.52 55.53 41.06
C ALA A 104 -38.14 55.05 40.57
N LYS A 105 -37.05 55.62 41.09
CA LYS A 105 -35.68 55.16 40.79
C LYS A 105 -35.44 53.74 41.29
N LEU A 106 -35.92 53.41 42.49
CA LEU A 106 -35.81 52.07 43.06
C LEU A 106 -36.49 51.03 42.16
N GLN A 107 -37.72 51.31 41.72
CA GLN A 107 -38.45 50.43 40.80
C GLN A 107 -37.73 50.26 39.45
N PHE A 108 -37.17 51.35 38.91
CA PHE A 108 -36.38 51.29 37.67
C PHE A 108 -35.18 50.34 37.81
N HIS A 109 -34.37 50.50 38.85
CA HIS A 109 -33.21 49.64 39.07
C HIS A 109 -33.59 48.19 39.39
N GLN A 110 -34.68 47.95 40.13
CA GLN A 110 -35.22 46.61 40.35
C GLN A 110 -35.66 45.93 39.05
N LYS A 111 -36.31 46.67 38.15
CA LYS A 111 -36.67 46.15 36.82
C LYS A 111 -35.43 45.79 36.01
N MET A 112 -34.39 46.64 36.05
CA MET A 112 -33.14 46.38 35.34
C MET A 112 -32.40 45.16 35.91
N GLN A 113 -32.34 45.04 37.25
CA GLN A 113 -31.80 43.87 37.94
C GLN A 113 -32.51 42.58 37.49
N ASN A 114 -33.85 42.58 37.48
CA ASN A 114 -34.63 41.41 37.05
C ASN A 114 -34.40 41.05 35.58
N ASN A 115 -34.23 42.04 34.71
CA ASN A 115 -33.91 41.80 33.30
C ASN A 115 -32.53 41.16 33.14
N LEU A 116 -31.51 41.69 33.83
CA LEU A 116 -30.15 41.13 33.80
C LEU A 116 -30.12 39.70 34.37
N ILE A 117 -30.86 39.42 35.45
CA ILE A 117 -30.96 38.06 35.99
C ILE A 117 -31.58 37.10 34.96
N LYS A 118 -32.66 37.52 34.26
CA LYS A 118 -33.28 36.70 33.22
C LYS A 118 -32.35 36.45 32.04
N GLU A 119 -31.61 37.47 31.63
CA GLU A 119 -30.63 37.36 30.54
C GLU A 119 -29.47 36.43 30.92
N LEU A 120 -28.89 36.61 32.11
CA LEU A 120 -27.87 35.71 32.66
C LEU A 120 -28.39 34.26 32.69
N ALA A 121 -29.59 34.02 33.23
CA ALA A 121 -30.18 32.70 33.30
C ALA A 121 -30.38 32.06 31.91
N ALA A 122 -30.87 32.84 30.93
CA ALA A 122 -31.04 32.36 29.57
C ALA A 122 -29.70 31.96 28.93
N ASN A 123 -28.65 32.76 29.15
CA ASN A 123 -27.32 32.51 28.59
C ASN A 123 -26.58 31.35 29.28
N PHE A 124 -26.75 31.18 30.60
CA PHE A 124 -26.23 30.00 31.28
C PHE A 124 -26.90 28.71 30.81
N ASN A 125 -28.24 28.74 30.62
CA ASN A 125 -28.97 27.58 30.13
C ASN A 125 -28.61 27.24 28.67
N SER A 126 -28.46 28.24 27.80
CA SER A 126 -28.04 28.01 26.41
C SER A 126 -26.61 27.49 26.32
N GLY A 127 -25.68 28.03 27.12
CA GLY A 127 -24.31 27.53 27.22
C GLY A 127 -24.25 26.08 27.70
N GLN A 128 -25.10 25.69 28.66
CA GLN A 128 -25.19 24.31 29.12
C GLN A 128 -25.73 23.36 28.03
N GLN A 129 -26.76 23.76 27.30
CA GLN A 129 -27.28 22.97 26.18
C GLN A 129 -26.25 22.80 25.07
N GLN A 130 -25.51 23.87 24.75
CA GLN A 130 -24.43 23.80 23.76
C GLN A 130 -23.32 22.85 24.23
N ALA A 131 -22.92 22.91 25.51
CA ALA A 131 -21.93 21.99 26.06
C ALA A 131 -22.39 20.52 25.98
N GLN A 132 -23.67 20.24 26.27
CA GLN A 132 -24.24 18.90 26.12
C GLN A 132 -24.26 18.44 24.66
N GLN A 133 -24.58 19.33 23.72
CA GLN A 133 -24.54 19.02 22.30
C GLN A 133 -23.10 18.72 21.83
N THR A 134 -22.13 19.55 22.22
CA THR A 134 -20.72 19.32 21.91
C THR A 134 -20.21 18.01 22.52
N GLN A 135 -20.67 17.65 23.73
CA GLN A 135 -20.33 16.36 24.33
C GLN A 135 -20.90 15.18 23.53
N LEU A 136 -22.17 15.26 23.07
CA LEU A 136 -22.79 14.22 22.26
C LEU A 136 -22.10 14.07 20.88
N GLU A 137 -21.70 15.19 20.28
CA GLU A 137 -20.90 15.20 19.03
C GLU A 137 -19.51 14.57 19.25
N LEU A 138 -18.87 14.84 20.40
CA LEU A 138 -17.58 14.23 20.77
C LEU A 138 -17.71 12.72 21.00
N GLU A 139 -18.72 12.27 21.74
CA GLU A 139 -19.02 10.84 21.95
C GLU A 139 -19.35 10.13 20.62
N GLN A 140 -20.01 10.82 19.69
CA GLN A 140 -20.26 10.29 18.35
C GLN A 140 -18.95 10.18 17.55
N MET A 141 -18.07 11.18 17.64
CA MET A 141 -16.77 11.16 17.00
C MET A 141 -15.87 10.03 17.53
N GLU A 142 -15.89 9.79 18.84
CA GLU A 142 -15.18 8.66 19.48
C GLU A 142 -15.69 7.31 18.97
N ARG A 143 -17.01 7.15 18.84
CA ARG A 143 -17.61 5.93 18.25
C ARG A 143 -17.13 5.71 16.81
N ASN A 144 -17.16 6.77 15.99
CA ASN A 144 -16.69 6.69 14.60
C ASN A 144 -15.19 6.36 14.51
N LEU A 145 -14.36 6.89 15.42
CA LEU A 145 -12.93 6.57 15.50
C LEU A 145 -12.70 5.11 15.89
N CYS A 146 -13.46 4.59 16.86
CA CYS A 146 -13.41 3.18 17.24
C CYS A 146 -13.82 2.25 16.09
N GLU A 147 -14.88 2.60 15.34
CA GLU A 147 -15.32 1.85 14.15
C GLU A 147 -14.26 1.88 13.05
N THR A 148 -13.69 3.05 12.77
CA THR A 148 -12.60 3.20 11.78
C THR A 148 -11.39 2.36 12.16
N LYS A 149 -11.04 2.31 13.45
CA LYS A 149 -9.95 1.48 13.96
C LYS A 149 -10.23 -0.02 13.76
N ALA A 150 -11.47 -0.47 14.02
CA ALA A 150 -11.88 -1.85 13.77
C ALA A 150 -11.82 -2.22 12.28
N ASN A 151 -12.26 -1.30 11.41
CA ASN A 151 -12.15 -1.48 9.96
C ASN A 151 -10.70 -1.56 9.49
N MET A 152 -9.81 -0.73 10.07
CA MET A 152 -8.39 -0.76 9.76
C MET A 152 -7.73 -2.08 10.19
N THR A 153 -8.08 -2.62 11.36
CA THR A 153 -7.60 -3.95 11.77
C THR A 153 -8.06 -5.05 10.82
N HIS A 154 -9.31 -5.00 10.33
CA HIS A 154 -9.79 -5.97 9.34
C HIS A 154 -9.04 -5.87 8.00
N VAL A 155 -8.69 -4.66 7.56
CA VAL A 155 -7.89 -4.45 6.34
C VAL A 155 -6.48 -5.06 6.51
N MET A 156 -5.86 -4.87 7.68
CA MET A 156 -4.56 -5.50 7.98
C MET A 156 -4.66 -7.03 7.97
N ASP A 157 -5.70 -7.61 8.59
CA ASP A 157 -5.92 -9.06 8.57
C ASP A 157 -6.11 -9.60 7.14
N SER A 158 -6.79 -8.83 6.27
CA SER A 158 -6.93 -9.19 4.86
C SER A 158 -5.62 -9.07 4.08
N GLU A 159 -4.76 -8.10 4.41
CA GLU A 159 -3.44 -7.93 3.80
C GLU A 159 -2.54 -9.12 4.15
N ASP A 160 -2.59 -9.57 5.40
CA ASP A 160 -1.87 -10.77 5.85
C ASP A 160 -2.38 -12.03 5.13
N SER A 161 -3.70 -12.17 4.97
CA SER A 161 -4.32 -13.26 4.22
C SER A 161 -3.92 -13.25 2.74
N ILE A 162 -3.97 -12.09 2.07
CA ILE A 162 -3.54 -11.93 0.69
C ILE A 162 -2.05 -12.29 0.55
N SER A 163 -1.21 -11.81 1.47
CA SER A 163 0.22 -12.13 1.49
C SER A 163 0.48 -13.64 1.64
N ALA A 164 -0.29 -14.33 2.48
CA ALA A 164 -0.23 -15.79 2.61
C ALA A 164 -0.62 -16.50 1.31
N THR A 165 -1.69 -16.05 0.62
CA THR A 165 -2.09 -16.63 -0.67
C THR A 165 -1.07 -16.38 -1.79
N LEU A 166 -0.42 -15.21 -1.81
CA LEU A 166 0.65 -14.90 -2.76
C LEU A 166 1.87 -15.82 -2.54
N ASN A 167 2.26 -16.07 -1.30
CA ASN A 167 3.35 -16.99 -0.98
C ASN A 167 3.05 -18.44 -1.40
N LEU A 168 1.79 -18.88 -1.24
CA LEU A 168 1.34 -20.19 -1.72
C LEU A 168 1.38 -20.27 -3.26
N LEU A 169 0.91 -19.23 -3.95
CA LEU A 169 0.96 -19.18 -5.41
C LEU A 169 2.40 -19.19 -5.93
N ASN A 170 3.29 -18.43 -5.29
CA ASN A 170 4.71 -18.39 -5.65
C ASN A 170 5.38 -19.76 -5.46
N SER A 171 5.08 -20.45 -4.36
CA SER A 171 5.56 -21.81 -4.10
C SER A 171 5.04 -22.81 -5.16
N SER A 172 3.78 -22.67 -5.58
CA SER A 172 3.18 -23.47 -6.65
C SER A 172 3.84 -23.20 -8.01
N MET A 173 4.09 -21.93 -8.33
CA MET A 173 4.79 -21.51 -9.54
C MET A 173 6.20 -22.11 -9.60
N GLN A 174 6.96 -22.03 -8.51
CA GLN A 174 8.29 -22.63 -8.41
C GLN A 174 8.26 -24.16 -8.58
N CYS A 175 7.25 -24.84 -8.01
CA CYS A 175 7.04 -26.27 -8.22
C CYS A 175 6.78 -26.60 -9.69
N ASN A 176 6.00 -25.78 -10.40
CA ASN A 176 5.73 -25.97 -11.82
C ASN A 176 6.97 -25.68 -12.68
N GLU A 177 7.77 -24.66 -12.35
CA GLU A 177 9.06 -24.41 -13.00
C GLU A 177 10.00 -25.62 -12.87
N ASN A 178 10.08 -26.21 -11.68
CA ASN A 178 10.87 -27.44 -11.47
C ASN A 178 10.35 -28.62 -12.30
N LYS A 179 9.03 -28.78 -12.46
CA LYS A 179 8.43 -29.81 -13.32
C LYS A 179 8.74 -29.56 -14.79
N ILE A 180 8.69 -28.31 -15.25
CA ILE A 180 9.03 -27.93 -16.63
C ILE A 180 10.50 -28.25 -16.90
N ALA A 181 11.42 -27.87 -16.00
CA ALA A 181 12.83 -28.19 -16.12
C ALA A 181 13.09 -29.71 -16.21
N TYR A 182 12.37 -30.51 -15.41
CA TYR A 182 12.45 -31.97 -15.49
C TYR A 182 11.95 -32.52 -16.84
N ILE A 183 10.84 -31.99 -17.35
CA ILE A 183 10.30 -32.38 -18.67
C ILE A 183 11.31 -32.03 -19.77
N GLU A 184 11.89 -30.82 -19.75
CA GLU A 184 12.91 -30.40 -20.71
C GLU A 184 14.14 -31.31 -20.67
N GLN A 185 14.62 -31.66 -19.47
CA GLN A 185 15.72 -32.61 -19.28
C GLN A 185 15.39 -33.99 -19.87
N SER A 186 14.20 -34.53 -19.57
CA SER A 186 13.79 -35.84 -20.12
C SER A 186 13.67 -35.81 -21.65
N ARG A 187 13.16 -34.70 -22.21
CA ARG A 187 13.10 -34.50 -23.66
C ARG A 187 14.49 -34.50 -24.29
N SER A 188 15.44 -33.75 -23.73
CA SER A 188 16.82 -33.74 -24.23
C SER A 188 17.46 -35.13 -24.17
N SER A 189 17.18 -35.92 -23.12
CA SER A 189 17.65 -37.32 -23.02
C SER A 189 17.10 -38.17 -24.17
N THR A 190 15.79 -38.11 -24.42
CA THR A 190 15.15 -38.88 -25.50
C THR A 190 15.60 -38.43 -26.90
N GLU A 191 15.94 -37.15 -27.07
CA GLU A 191 16.45 -36.60 -28.33
C GLU A 191 17.85 -37.14 -28.64
N VAL A 192 18.72 -37.25 -27.62
CA VAL A 192 20.03 -37.90 -27.75
C VAL A 192 19.90 -39.39 -28.07
N GLU A 193 18.98 -40.10 -27.41
CA GLU A 193 18.71 -41.52 -27.70
C GLU A 193 18.22 -41.73 -29.15
N LEU A 194 17.36 -40.84 -29.66
CA LEU A 194 16.90 -40.87 -31.05
C LEU A 194 18.03 -40.62 -32.05
N GLU A 195 18.91 -39.66 -31.79
CA GLU A 195 20.03 -39.38 -32.70
C GLU A 195 21.07 -40.52 -32.70
N ASN A 196 21.27 -41.18 -31.55
CA ASN A 196 22.09 -42.40 -31.47
C ASN A 196 21.47 -43.53 -32.29
N LEU A 197 20.18 -43.83 -32.11
CA LEU A 197 19.47 -44.85 -32.88
C LEU A 197 19.50 -44.57 -34.39
N LYS A 198 19.36 -43.30 -34.77
CA LYS A 198 19.46 -42.87 -36.16
C LYS A 198 20.86 -43.10 -36.73
N SER A 199 21.90 -42.82 -35.95
CA SER A 199 23.30 -43.10 -36.32
C SER A 199 23.55 -44.60 -36.49
N ASP A 200 23.02 -45.43 -35.59
CA ASP A 200 23.11 -46.90 -35.68
C ASP A 200 22.42 -47.43 -36.95
N LEU A 201 21.25 -46.88 -37.30
CA LEU A 201 20.54 -47.24 -38.53
C LEU A 201 21.30 -46.81 -39.79
N GLU A 202 21.96 -45.66 -39.79
CA GLU A 202 22.81 -45.20 -40.88
C GLU A 202 24.00 -46.16 -41.07
N LEU A 203 24.62 -46.61 -39.98
CA LEU A 203 25.74 -47.57 -39.99
C LEU A 203 25.31 -48.92 -40.56
N ILE A 204 24.18 -49.46 -40.10
CA ILE A 204 23.59 -50.71 -40.63
C ILE A 204 23.28 -50.57 -42.13
N ARG A 205 22.77 -49.42 -42.56
CA ARG A 205 22.49 -49.16 -43.98
C ARG A 205 23.77 -49.19 -44.83
N GLU A 206 24.86 -48.59 -44.35
CA GLU A 206 26.14 -48.61 -45.07
C GLU A 206 26.79 -50.01 -45.09
N GLU A 207 26.65 -50.79 -44.02
CA GLU A 207 27.03 -52.21 -44.01
C GLU A 207 26.23 -53.01 -45.05
N PHE A 208 24.92 -52.79 -45.15
CA PHE A 208 24.08 -53.43 -46.17
C PHE A 208 24.52 -53.07 -47.59
N LYS A 209 24.79 -51.79 -47.88
CA LYS A 209 25.31 -51.36 -49.19
C LYS A 209 26.66 -52.00 -49.50
N SER A 210 27.55 -52.08 -48.50
CA SER A 210 28.87 -52.69 -48.65
C SER A 210 28.76 -54.19 -48.93
N ALA A 211 27.88 -54.89 -48.21
CA ALA A 211 27.58 -56.29 -48.44
C ALA A 211 26.96 -56.52 -49.83
N GLU A 212 26.05 -55.65 -50.27
CA GLU A 212 25.41 -55.72 -51.58
C GLU A 212 26.44 -55.55 -52.73
N LEU A 213 27.35 -54.58 -52.61
CA LEU A 213 28.44 -54.36 -53.56
C LEU A 213 29.39 -55.57 -53.62
N SER A 214 29.70 -56.16 -52.46
CA SER A 214 30.51 -57.39 -52.37
C SER A 214 29.82 -58.57 -53.06
N THR A 215 28.51 -58.76 -52.85
CA THR A 215 27.75 -59.83 -53.53
C THR A 215 27.68 -59.61 -55.03
N LYS A 216 27.50 -58.37 -55.49
CA LYS A 216 27.51 -58.04 -56.93
C LYS A 216 28.88 -58.28 -57.57
N ALA A 217 29.97 -58.00 -56.86
CA ALA A 217 31.32 -58.32 -57.32
C ALA A 217 31.52 -59.83 -57.46
N HIS A 218 31.07 -60.60 -56.46
CA HIS A 218 31.11 -62.06 -56.51
C HIS A 218 30.24 -62.64 -57.63
N GLU A 219 29.02 -62.14 -57.81
CA GLU A 219 28.11 -62.57 -58.87
C GLU A 219 28.74 -62.36 -60.26
N LYS A 220 29.42 -61.22 -60.46
CA LYS A 220 30.16 -60.94 -61.69
C LYS A 220 31.36 -61.87 -61.90
N ASP A 221 32.06 -62.24 -60.84
CA ASP A 221 33.15 -63.22 -60.88
C ASP A 221 32.63 -64.63 -61.23
N PHE A 222 31.53 -65.05 -60.63
CA PHE A 222 30.86 -66.32 -60.99
C PHE A 222 30.37 -66.32 -62.44
N SER A 223 29.76 -65.23 -62.91
CA SER A 223 29.31 -65.10 -64.29
C SER A 223 30.47 -65.25 -65.27
N THR A 224 31.61 -64.61 -65.01
CA THR A 224 32.81 -64.71 -65.86
C THR A 224 33.47 -66.10 -65.80
N ARG A 225 33.50 -66.75 -64.62
CA ARG A 225 33.95 -68.14 -64.52
C ARG A 225 33.02 -69.09 -65.29
N LEU A 226 31.71 -68.87 -65.23
CA LEU A 226 30.73 -69.69 -65.93
C LEU A 226 30.83 -69.53 -67.45
N GLU A 227 30.95 -68.30 -67.95
CA GLU A 227 31.21 -68.01 -69.38
C GLU A 227 32.50 -68.69 -69.87
N ASN A 228 33.57 -68.68 -69.07
CA ASN A 228 34.81 -69.37 -69.39
C ASN A 228 34.64 -70.90 -69.47
N VAL A 229 33.85 -71.48 -68.56
CA VAL A 229 33.53 -72.92 -68.61
C VAL A 229 32.73 -73.24 -69.85
N ASP A 230 31.73 -72.43 -70.19
CA ASP A 230 30.89 -72.61 -71.37
C ASP A 230 31.71 -72.51 -72.68
N HIS A 231 32.66 -71.58 -72.73
CA HIS A 231 33.63 -71.48 -73.83
C HIS A 231 34.49 -72.74 -73.95
N ARG A 232 35.02 -73.26 -72.84
CA ARG A 232 35.86 -74.49 -72.85
C ARG A 232 35.05 -75.72 -73.25
N VAL A 233 33.79 -75.82 -72.84
CA VAL A 233 32.88 -76.90 -73.25
C VAL A 233 32.61 -76.81 -74.76
N SER A 234 32.35 -75.60 -75.27
CA SER A 234 32.15 -75.36 -76.70
C SER A 234 33.37 -75.73 -77.56
N GLU A 235 34.59 -75.44 -77.07
CA GLU A 235 35.83 -75.85 -77.75
C GLU A 235 36.01 -77.37 -77.75
N LEU A 236 35.70 -78.04 -76.63
CA LEU A 236 35.76 -79.50 -76.55
C LEU A 236 34.73 -80.17 -77.46
N GLU A 237 33.51 -79.65 -77.54
CA GLU A 237 32.49 -80.13 -78.49
C GLU A 237 32.96 -79.96 -79.94
N LYS A 238 33.60 -78.84 -80.26
CA LYS A 238 34.16 -78.58 -81.59
C LYS A 238 35.29 -79.56 -81.93
N ALA A 239 36.20 -79.80 -80.99
CA ALA A 239 37.27 -80.80 -81.13
C ALA A 239 36.71 -82.23 -81.30
N PHE A 240 35.66 -82.59 -80.57
CA PHE A 240 34.97 -83.88 -80.73
C PHE A 240 34.30 -84.03 -82.11
N LYS A 241 33.77 -82.93 -82.65
CA LYS A 241 33.16 -82.91 -83.97
C LYS A 241 34.21 -83.06 -85.09
N GLU A 242 35.36 -82.39 -84.95
CA GLU A 242 36.52 -82.53 -85.84
C GLU A 242 37.13 -83.95 -85.79
N LEU A 243 37.14 -84.59 -84.62
CA LEU A 243 37.53 -86.00 -84.46
C LEU A 243 36.55 -86.97 -85.14
N ARG A 244 35.28 -86.59 -85.27
CA ARG A 244 34.23 -87.40 -85.90
C ARG A 244 34.25 -87.31 -87.44
N GLU A 245 34.82 -86.24 -87.99
CA GLU A 245 34.93 -86.02 -89.44
C GLU A 245 36.26 -86.53 -90.03
N THR A 246 37.29 -86.77 -89.20
CA THR A 246 38.53 -87.43 -89.62
C THR A 246 38.47 -88.94 -89.37
N GLY A 247 37.71 -89.63 -90.23
CA GLY A 247 37.68 -91.08 -90.29
C GLY A 247 39.03 -91.66 -90.70
N ASN A 248 39.84 -92.09 -89.72
CA ASN A 248 40.92 -93.03 -89.93
C ASN A 248 41.05 -93.98 -88.71
N PRO A 249 40.58 -95.25 -88.83
CA PRO A 249 40.56 -96.21 -87.73
C PRO A 249 41.91 -96.93 -87.67
N GLY A 250 42.84 -96.46 -86.83
CA GLY A 250 44.13 -97.15 -86.70
C GLY A 250 45.19 -96.44 -85.88
N ALA A 251 44.92 -96.14 -84.61
CA ALA A 251 45.97 -95.80 -83.63
C ALA A 251 45.47 -96.01 -82.19
N ALA A 252 44.94 -97.20 -81.91
CA ALA A 252 44.60 -97.66 -80.56
C ALA A 252 45.85 -98.26 -79.90
N SER A 253 46.67 -97.45 -79.23
CA SER A 253 47.60 -97.96 -78.20
C SER A 253 48.14 -96.91 -77.22
N ASN A 254 48.02 -95.60 -77.50
CA ASN A 254 48.49 -94.55 -76.57
C ASN A 254 47.35 -93.80 -75.85
N THR A 255 46.09 -94.02 -76.26
CA THR A 255 44.90 -93.35 -75.71
C THR A 255 44.53 -93.80 -74.29
N SER A 256 45.02 -94.95 -73.83
CA SER A 256 44.72 -95.44 -72.47
C SER A 256 45.48 -94.66 -71.38
N VAL A 257 46.73 -94.25 -71.65
CA VAL A 257 47.53 -93.45 -70.71
C VAL A 257 47.02 -92.02 -70.65
N ASP A 258 46.66 -91.43 -71.79
CA ASP A 258 46.05 -90.10 -71.84
C ASP A 258 44.64 -90.09 -71.22
N ALA A 259 43.83 -91.14 -71.44
CA ALA A 259 42.54 -91.28 -70.76
C ALA A 259 42.70 -91.42 -69.24
N MET A 260 43.70 -92.17 -68.75
CA MET A 260 43.97 -92.25 -67.31
C MET A 260 44.46 -90.92 -66.73
N ASN A 261 45.28 -90.16 -67.47
CA ASN A 261 45.69 -88.81 -67.03
C ASN A 261 44.53 -87.82 -67.05
N GLN A 262 43.63 -87.88 -68.04
CA GLN A 262 42.41 -87.09 -68.05
C GLN A 262 41.46 -87.46 -66.91
N ILE A 263 41.28 -88.76 -66.60
CA ILE A 263 40.48 -89.20 -65.45
C ILE A 263 41.11 -88.71 -64.13
N ARG A 264 42.45 -88.74 -64.01
CA ARG A 264 43.13 -88.21 -62.83
C ARG A 264 42.96 -86.69 -62.70
N ASN A 265 43.08 -85.94 -63.80
CA ASN A 265 42.85 -84.50 -63.80
C ASN A 265 41.38 -84.17 -63.49
N LEU A 266 40.43 -84.93 -64.01
CA LEU A 266 39.01 -84.76 -63.69
C LEU A 266 38.72 -85.03 -62.21
N ARG A 267 39.34 -86.06 -61.62
CA ARG A 267 39.27 -86.28 -60.16
C ARG A 267 39.86 -85.12 -59.38
N GLN A 268 41.02 -84.61 -59.78
CA GLN A 268 41.66 -83.50 -59.09
C GLN A 268 40.87 -82.19 -59.20
N VAL A 269 40.24 -81.93 -60.35
CA VAL A 269 39.30 -80.82 -60.55
C VAL A 269 38.04 -81.02 -59.72
N GLN A 270 37.57 -82.25 -59.58
CA GLN A 270 36.41 -82.57 -58.76
C GLN A 270 36.71 -82.39 -57.27
N ASP A 271 37.86 -82.89 -56.78
CA ASP A 271 38.29 -82.70 -55.39
C ASP A 271 38.48 -81.20 -55.08
N ALA A 272 39.11 -80.43 -55.98
CA ALA A 272 39.27 -78.98 -55.81
C ALA A 272 37.94 -78.22 -55.85
N LYS A 273 36.96 -78.71 -56.62
CA LYS A 273 35.60 -78.14 -56.65
C LYS A 273 34.85 -78.47 -55.38
N ASP A 274 34.95 -79.71 -54.89
CA ASP A 274 34.31 -80.16 -53.67
C ASP A 274 34.89 -79.42 -52.46
N GLU A 275 36.20 -79.13 -52.44
CA GLU A 275 36.85 -78.31 -51.41
C GLU A 275 36.45 -76.83 -51.50
N ALA A 276 36.38 -76.25 -52.70
CA ALA A 276 35.87 -74.88 -52.87
C ALA A 276 34.40 -74.74 -52.44
N ILE A 277 33.58 -75.78 -52.67
CA ILE A 277 32.20 -75.83 -52.20
C ILE A 277 32.16 -75.93 -50.67
N ALA A 278 33.04 -76.73 -50.06
CA ALA A 278 33.15 -76.84 -48.61
C ALA A 278 33.53 -75.48 -47.96
N ASP A 279 34.53 -74.79 -48.51
CA ASP A 279 34.95 -73.46 -48.04
C ASP A 279 33.82 -72.42 -48.15
N GLU A 280 33.04 -72.44 -49.24
CA GLU A 280 31.88 -71.56 -49.37
C GLU A 280 30.77 -71.91 -48.40
N LEU A 281 30.51 -73.21 -48.18
CA LEU A 281 29.53 -73.67 -47.20
C LEU A 281 29.90 -73.22 -45.79
N ASP A 282 31.16 -73.35 -45.37
CA ASP A 282 31.67 -72.85 -44.08
C ASP A 282 31.47 -71.32 -43.96
N LYS A 283 31.71 -70.57 -45.04
CA LYS A 283 31.49 -69.12 -45.07
C LYS A 283 30.02 -68.76 -44.94
N TYR A 284 29.12 -69.53 -45.57
CA TYR A 284 27.67 -69.34 -45.40
C TYR A 284 27.20 -69.74 -44.00
N GLU A 285 27.79 -70.76 -43.39
CA GLU A 285 27.49 -71.17 -42.01
C GLU A 285 27.90 -70.07 -41.01
N LEU A 286 29.10 -69.48 -41.17
CA LEU A 286 29.52 -68.31 -40.38
C LEU A 286 28.57 -67.11 -40.56
N ARG A 287 28.11 -66.85 -41.78
CA ARG A 287 27.17 -65.75 -42.05
C ARG A 287 25.80 -66.02 -41.44
N LEU A 288 25.32 -67.27 -41.50
CA LEU A 288 24.10 -67.73 -40.84
C LEU A 288 24.21 -67.57 -39.31
N ALA A 289 25.32 -67.97 -38.71
CA ALA A 289 25.57 -67.81 -37.28
C ALA A 289 25.55 -66.32 -36.86
N SER A 290 26.15 -65.43 -37.66
CA SER A 290 26.12 -63.98 -37.40
C SER A 290 24.71 -63.38 -37.51
N LEU A 291 23.91 -63.85 -38.47
CA LEU A 291 22.51 -63.43 -38.63
C LEU A 291 21.63 -63.97 -37.51
N GLU A 292 21.90 -65.19 -37.02
CA GLU A 292 21.24 -65.72 -35.83
C GLU A 292 21.60 -64.91 -34.59
N GLU A 293 22.87 -64.51 -34.40
CA GLU A 293 23.26 -63.64 -33.28
C GLU A 293 22.54 -62.29 -33.36
N LEU A 294 22.51 -61.64 -34.53
CA LEU A 294 21.76 -60.40 -34.73
C LEU A 294 20.26 -60.60 -34.49
N GLY A 295 19.71 -61.72 -34.96
CA GLY A 295 18.35 -62.15 -34.73
C GLY A 295 18.04 -62.32 -33.25
N THR A 296 18.95 -62.91 -32.46
CA THR A 296 18.79 -63.03 -30.99
C THR A 296 18.86 -61.68 -30.30
N LYS A 297 19.74 -60.75 -30.72
CA LYS A 297 19.78 -59.37 -30.19
C LYS A 297 18.48 -58.61 -30.50
N PHE A 298 17.95 -58.73 -31.72
CA PHE A 298 16.66 -58.15 -32.09
C PHE A 298 15.51 -58.78 -31.30
N LYS A 299 15.58 -60.09 -31.04
CA LYS A 299 14.63 -60.83 -30.20
C LYS A 299 14.78 -60.50 -28.71
N GLN A 300 15.93 -60.00 -28.28
CA GLN A 300 16.17 -59.53 -26.91
C GLN A 300 15.65 -58.09 -26.72
N ILE A 301 15.81 -57.22 -27.73
CA ILE A 301 15.21 -55.88 -27.80
C ILE A 301 13.68 -55.99 -27.92
N GLY A 302 13.19 -56.91 -28.77
CA GLY A 302 11.77 -57.25 -28.87
C GLY A 302 11.26 -57.99 -27.63
N GLY A 303 12.09 -58.82 -27.00
CA GLY A 303 11.77 -59.57 -25.78
C GLY A 303 11.60 -58.68 -24.56
N HIS A 304 12.27 -57.52 -24.50
CA HIS A 304 11.98 -56.50 -23.49
C HIS A 304 10.62 -55.81 -23.70
N HIS A 305 10.03 -55.89 -24.89
CA HIS A 305 8.67 -55.44 -25.19
C HIS A 305 7.66 -56.58 -25.42
N SER A 306 8.06 -57.86 -25.29
CA SER A 306 7.22 -59.02 -25.66
C SER A 306 7.48 -60.28 -24.83
N THR A 307 7.76 -60.17 -23.54
CA THR A 307 7.37 -61.21 -22.56
C THR A 307 5.84 -61.33 -22.43
N ASN A 308 5.12 -61.38 -23.55
CA ASN A 308 3.70 -61.68 -23.59
C ASN A 308 3.21 -62.40 -24.87
N SER A 309 4.08 -62.83 -25.78
CA SER A 309 3.62 -63.58 -26.97
C SER A 309 4.61 -64.64 -27.46
N GLN A 310 4.69 -65.72 -26.68
CA GLN A 310 4.58 -67.12 -27.07
C GLN A 310 4.86 -67.53 -28.55
N ALA A 311 5.97 -68.27 -28.70
CA ALA A 311 6.14 -69.59 -29.33
C ALA A 311 5.42 -70.01 -30.64
N PHE A 312 6.17 -70.78 -31.45
CA PHE A 312 5.89 -71.47 -32.73
C PHE A 312 6.20 -70.65 -34.00
N GLY A 313 6.95 -71.12 -35.00
CA GLY A 313 7.51 -72.45 -35.27
C GLY A 313 7.00 -73.02 -36.61
N ILE A 314 7.91 -73.12 -37.59
CA ILE A 314 8.01 -74.16 -38.64
C ILE A 314 7.27 -73.93 -39.99
N SER A 315 7.97 -73.23 -40.90
CA SER A 315 8.49 -73.70 -42.21
C SER A 315 7.80 -74.84 -43.00
N THR A 316 6.62 -74.56 -43.56
CA THR A 316 6.17 -75.07 -44.89
C THR A 316 5.72 -73.92 -45.79
N SER A 317 6.32 -72.75 -45.57
CA SER A 317 5.52 -71.56 -45.29
C SER A 317 5.68 -70.44 -46.30
N THR A 318 6.44 -70.54 -47.39
CA THR A 318 6.65 -69.38 -48.28
C THR A 318 5.39 -68.95 -49.06
N ASN A 319 4.52 -69.88 -49.45
CA ASN A 319 3.21 -69.53 -50.03
C ASN A 319 2.18 -69.13 -48.96
N SER A 320 2.22 -69.72 -47.77
CA SER A 320 1.38 -69.27 -46.66
C SER A 320 1.88 -67.95 -46.07
N GLU A 321 3.17 -67.62 -46.18
CA GLU A 321 3.81 -66.36 -45.80
C GLU A 321 3.46 -65.29 -46.80
N LEU A 322 3.45 -65.60 -48.10
CA LEU A 322 3.03 -64.64 -49.12
C LEU A 322 1.52 -64.37 -49.02
N GLU A 323 0.72 -65.39 -48.70
CA GLU A 323 -0.71 -65.21 -48.43
C GLU A 323 -0.96 -64.55 -47.07
N GLN A 324 -0.16 -64.85 -46.04
CA GLN A 324 -0.16 -64.13 -44.76
C GLN A 324 0.30 -62.69 -44.92
N LEU A 325 1.23 -62.41 -45.84
CA LEU A 325 1.71 -61.07 -46.16
C LEU A 325 0.64 -60.30 -46.92
N ARG A 326 -0.08 -60.92 -47.87
CA ARG A 326 -1.27 -60.34 -48.49
C ARG A 326 -2.35 -60.07 -47.47
N GLN A 327 -2.60 -61.02 -46.57
CA GLN A 327 -3.57 -60.86 -45.50
C GLN A 327 -3.12 -59.78 -44.50
N ALA A 328 -1.84 -59.65 -44.22
CA ALA A 328 -1.24 -58.61 -43.39
C ALA A 328 -1.34 -57.25 -44.08
N LEU A 329 -1.10 -57.15 -45.38
CA LEU A 329 -1.31 -55.95 -46.19
C LEU A 329 -2.79 -55.54 -46.22
N CYS A 330 -3.72 -56.49 -46.36
CA CYS A 330 -5.15 -56.22 -46.28
C CYS A 330 -5.55 -55.75 -44.87
N ARG A 331 -5.02 -56.37 -43.81
CA ARG A 331 -5.25 -55.94 -42.42
C ARG A 331 -4.63 -54.57 -42.14
N LEU A 332 -3.46 -54.28 -42.71
CA LEU A 332 -2.80 -52.99 -42.59
C LEU A 332 -3.59 -51.92 -43.33
N ASN A 333 -4.05 -52.17 -44.55
CA ASN A 333 -4.93 -51.26 -45.28
C ASN A 333 -6.24 -51.02 -44.51
N GLN A 334 -6.88 -52.05 -43.97
CA GLN A 334 -8.05 -51.88 -43.11
C GLN A 334 -7.72 -51.06 -41.85
N HIS A 335 -6.55 -51.26 -41.24
CA HIS A 335 -6.11 -50.48 -40.09
C HIS A 335 -5.88 -49.02 -40.46
N VAL A 336 -5.27 -48.76 -41.62
CA VAL A 336 -5.03 -47.42 -42.17
C VAL A 336 -6.37 -46.74 -42.51
N ASP A 337 -7.31 -47.44 -43.15
CA ASP A 337 -8.65 -46.92 -43.44
C ASP A 337 -9.45 -46.63 -42.15
N ASN A 338 -9.28 -47.47 -41.12
CA ASN A 338 -9.88 -47.23 -39.81
C ASN A 338 -9.22 -46.03 -39.10
N ARG A 339 -7.91 -45.85 -39.23
CA ARG A 339 -7.19 -44.67 -38.73
C ARG A 339 -7.66 -43.40 -39.45
N PHE A 340 -7.83 -43.44 -40.77
CA PHE A 340 -8.36 -42.32 -41.54
C PHE A 340 -9.78 -41.95 -41.11
N ARG A 341 -10.66 -42.94 -40.94
CA ARG A 341 -12.01 -42.70 -40.40
C ARG A 341 -11.97 -42.09 -38.99
N ASN A 342 -11.12 -42.61 -38.11
CA ASN A 342 -10.96 -42.05 -36.76
C ASN A 342 -10.44 -40.60 -36.78
N ILE A 343 -9.50 -40.28 -37.68
CA ILE A 343 -9.00 -38.90 -37.85
C ILE A 343 -10.10 -37.99 -38.39
N GLU A 344 -10.91 -38.47 -39.35
CA GLU A 344 -12.04 -37.72 -39.88
C GLU A 344 -13.10 -37.45 -38.80
N ASP A 345 -13.41 -38.44 -37.96
CA ASP A 345 -14.32 -38.29 -36.82
C ASP A 345 -13.77 -37.31 -35.78
N GLN A 346 -12.47 -37.38 -35.46
CA GLN A 346 -11.81 -36.41 -34.58
C GLN A 346 -11.86 -34.99 -35.17
N SER A 347 -11.64 -34.84 -36.48
CA SER A 347 -11.75 -33.56 -37.18
C SER A 347 -13.17 -32.99 -37.08
N ARG A 348 -14.20 -33.82 -37.24
CA ARG A 348 -15.61 -33.39 -37.07
C ARG A 348 -15.90 -32.96 -35.64
N ILE A 349 -15.38 -33.68 -34.64
CA ILE A 349 -15.51 -33.31 -33.22
C ILE A 349 -14.83 -31.97 -32.93
N LEU A 350 -13.59 -31.77 -33.42
CA LEU A 350 -12.88 -30.50 -33.26
C LEU A 350 -13.64 -29.34 -33.91
N GLN A 351 -14.20 -29.55 -35.10
CA GLN A 351 -15.02 -28.54 -35.77
C GLN A 351 -16.28 -28.21 -34.95
N ALA A 352 -16.96 -29.21 -34.39
CA ALA A 352 -18.11 -29.00 -33.53
C ALA A 352 -17.75 -28.22 -32.26
N HIS A 353 -16.62 -28.53 -31.62
CA HIS A 353 -16.10 -27.77 -30.47
C HIS A 353 -15.77 -26.32 -30.83
N GLN A 354 -15.19 -26.08 -32.00
CA GLN A 354 -14.87 -24.73 -32.46
C GLN A 354 -16.14 -23.90 -32.69
N ILE A 355 -17.18 -24.48 -33.29
CA ILE A 355 -18.48 -23.84 -33.44
C ILE A 355 -19.10 -23.53 -32.07
N ALA A 356 -19.04 -24.48 -31.13
CA ALA A 356 -19.57 -24.29 -29.78
C ALA A 356 -18.83 -23.17 -29.01
N LEU A 357 -17.49 -23.12 -29.10
CA LEU A 357 -16.67 -22.06 -28.51
C LEU A 357 -16.98 -20.70 -29.12
N HIS A 358 -17.08 -20.60 -30.44
CA HIS A 358 -17.41 -19.33 -31.10
C HIS A 358 -18.83 -18.84 -30.75
N SER A 359 -19.79 -19.76 -30.61
CA SER A 359 -21.13 -19.43 -30.13
C SER A 359 -21.13 -18.99 -28.66
N LEU A 360 -20.28 -19.60 -27.83
CA LEU A 360 -20.10 -19.19 -26.43
C LEU A 360 -19.43 -17.82 -26.34
N GLU A 361 -18.37 -17.58 -27.11
CA GLU A 361 -17.68 -16.28 -27.21
C GLU A 361 -18.63 -15.20 -27.68
N THR A 362 -19.40 -15.46 -28.74
CA THR A 362 -20.41 -14.52 -29.23
C THR A 362 -21.45 -14.23 -28.15
N ARG A 363 -22.01 -15.27 -27.50
CA ARG A 363 -22.95 -15.06 -26.40
C ARG A 363 -22.30 -14.34 -25.23
N TYR A 364 -21.08 -14.67 -24.84
CA TYR A 364 -20.37 -14.04 -23.73
C TYR A 364 -20.00 -12.59 -24.04
N ASN A 365 -19.73 -12.24 -25.30
CA ASN A 365 -19.52 -10.85 -25.72
C ASN A 365 -20.84 -10.06 -25.74
N HIS A 366 -21.99 -10.70 -25.97
CA HIS A 366 -23.32 -10.06 -25.89
C HIS A 366 -23.93 -10.10 -24.48
N LEU A 367 -23.51 -11.04 -23.62
CA LEU A 367 -23.78 -11.10 -22.18
C LEU A 367 -22.73 -10.31 -21.38
N SER A 368 -21.63 -9.92 -22.03
CA SER A 368 -20.59 -9.11 -21.43
C SER A 368 -21.30 -7.92 -20.88
N THR A 369 -21.09 -7.69 -19.59
CA THR A 369 -21.81 -6.73 -18.79
C THR A 369 -21.66 -5.31 -19.32
N GLU A 370 -20.85 -5.04 -20.34
CA GLU A 370 -20.58 -3.70 -20.84
C GLU A 370 -21.82 -2.92 -21.30
N PRO A 371 -22.74 -3.41 -22.16
CA PRO A 371 -23.92 -2.62 -22.56
C PRO A 371 -24.89 -2.42 -21.39
N ILE A 372 -25.04 -3.44 -20.53
CA ILE A 372 -25.91 -3.39 -19.36
C ILE A 372 -25.32 -2.44 -18.29
N VAL A 373 -24.01 -2.49 -18.06
CA VAL A 373 -23.27 -1.61 -17.15
C VAL A 373 -23.25 -0.19 -17.69
N GLN A 374 -23.07 0.02 -19.00
CA GLN A 374 -23.19 1.36 -19.60
C GLN A 374 -24.60 1.92 -19.40
N GLN A 375 -25.65 1.14 -19.66
CA GLN A 375 -27.03 1.57 -19.40
C GLN A 375 -27.31 1.80 -17.90
N MET A 376 -26.77 0.97 -17.01
CA MET A 376 -26.88 1.16 -15.55
C MET A 376 -26.12 2.39 -15.08
N VAL A 377 -24.93 2.66 -15.62
CA VAL A 377 -24.14 3.86 -15.30
C VAL A 377 -24.86 5.11 -15.79
N VAL A 378 -25.44 5.10 -16.99
CA VAL A 378 -26.25 6.22 -17.50
C VAL A 378 -27.49 6.43 -16.62
N ALA A 379 -28.24 5.37 -16.29
CA ALA A 379 -29.40 5.47 -15.41
C ALA A 379 -29.01 5.95 -13.99
N MET A 380 -27.87 5.49 -13.45
CA MET A 380 -27.35 5.99 -12.18
C MET A 380 -26.93 7.46 -12.26
N GLN A 381 -26.30 7.89 -13.36
CA GLN A 381 -25.94 9.30 -13.57
C GLN A 381 -27.19 10.19 -13.71
N GLU A 382 -28.26 9.69 -14.32
CA GLU A 382 -29.55 10.39 -14.41
C GLU A 382 -30.29 10.44 -13.06
N MET A 383 -30.20 9.40 -12.24
CA MET A 383 -30.80 9.40 -10.89
C MET A 383 -30.01 10.24 -9.89
N TYR A 384 -28.71 10.43 -10.10
CA TYR A 384 -27.84 11.18 -9.19
C TYR A 384 -27.12 12.34 -9.92
N PRO A 385 -27.84 13.30 -10.51
CA PRO A 385 -27.21 14.45 -11.20
C PRO A 385 -26.37 15.30 -10.24
N HIS A 386 -26.69 15.24 -8.94
CA HIS A 386 -25.94 15.92 -7.88
C HIS A 386 -24.62 15.23 -7.52
N ALA A 387 -24.39 13.96 -7.90
CA ALA A 387 -23.14 13.27 -7.59
C ALA A 387 -21.94 13.92 -8.27
N SER A 388 -22.10 14.41 -9.51
CA SER A 388 -21.05 15.16 -10.22
C SER A 388 -20.72 16.49 -9.53
N ILE A 389 -21.75 17.20 -9.03
CA ILE A 389 -21.58 18.44 -8.26
C ILE A 389 -20.85 18.16 -6.97
N VAL A 390 -21.28 17.15 -6.20
CA VAL A 390 -20.62 16.75 -4.95
C VAL A 390 -19.18 16.32 -5.21
N GLN A 391 -18.91 15.61 -6.29
CA GLN A 391 -17.55 15.18 -6.67
C GLN A 391 -16.64 16.36 -7.04
N GLN A 392 -17.19 17.44 -7.61
CA GLN A 392 -16.47 18.70 -7.82
C GLN A 392 -16.32 19.54 -6.54
N GLU A 393 -17.26 19.44 -5.60
CA GLU A 393 -17.20 20.16 -4.32
C GLU A 393 -16.19 19.57 -3.34
N ILE A 394 -15.97 18.26 -3.34
CA ILE A 394 -14.97 17.58 -2.49
C ILE A 394 -13.57 18.23 -2.57
N PRO A 395 -12.93 18.42 -3.75
CA PRO A 395 -11.62 19.04 -3.80
C PRO A 395 -11.62 20.50 -3.35
N ASN A 396 -12.71 21.24 -3.58
CA ASN A 396 -12.86 22.63 -3.10
C ASN A 396 -12.96 22.68 -1.57
N ILE A 397 -13.71 21.76 -0.96
CA ILE A 397 -13.79 21.60 0.49
C ILE A 397 -12.43 21.22 1.06
N GLN A 398 -11.70 20.29 0.41
CA GLN A 398 -10.34 19.91 0.82
C GLN A 398 -9.37 21.11 0.76
N GLU A 399 -9.40 21.89 -0.31
CA GLU A 399 -8.56 23.11 -0.44
C GLU A 399 -8.86 24.12 0.67
N LYS A 400 -10.15 24.40 0.93
CA LYS A 400 -10.57 25.30 2.02
C LYS A 400 -10.13 24.78 3.39
N THR A 401 -10.25 23.47 3.61
CA THR A 401 -9.84 22.82 4.86
C THR A 401 -8.32 22.94 5.05
N ASN A 402 -7.54 22.69 4.00
CA ASN A 402 -6.08 22.83 4.04
C ASN A 402 -5.65 24.28 4.30
N LYS A 403 -6.35 25.25 3.70
CA LYS A 403 -6.11 26.67 3.94
C LYS A 403 -6.43 27.05 5.40
N LEU A 404 -7.54 26.56 5.94
CA LEU A 404 -7.91 26.81 7.33
C LEU A 404 -6.89 26.16 8.29
N ALA A 405 -6.45 24.93 8.03
CA ALA A 405 -5.44 24.23 8.81
C ALA A 405 -4.09 24.98 8.80
N SER A 406 -3.70 25.55 7.65
CA SER A 406 -2.50 26.38 7.51
C SER A 406 -2.60 27.67 8.31
N SER A 407 -3.74 28.37 8.23
CA SER A 407 -4.02 29.57 9.03
C SER A 407 -4.01 29.27 10.53
N LEU A 408 -4.63 28.16 10.96
CA LEU A 408 -4.65 27.74 12.36
C LEU A 408 -3.25 27.43 12.88
N SER A 409 -2.43 26.75 12.08
CA SER A 409 -1.02 26.47 12.40
C SER A 409 -0.20 27.76 12.55
N SER A 410 -0.47 28.76 11.70
CA SER A 410 0.17 30.09 11.79
C SER A 410 -0.21 30.80 13.09
N VAL A 411 -1.49 30.85 13.43
CA VAL A 411 -1.98 31.44 14.67
C VAL A 411 -1.39 30.73 15.90
N TYR A 412 -1.32 29.40 15.87
CA TYR A 412 -0.68 28.63 16.94
C TYR A 412 0.79 29.01 17.12
N CYS A 413 1.53 29.19 16.02
CA CYS A 413 2.92 29.65 16.06
C CYS A 413 3.06 31.09 16.59
N GLU A 414 2.10 31.97 16.31
CA GLU A 414 2.07 33.33 16.85
C GLU A 414 1.77 33.35 18.35
N ILE A 415 0.77 32.59 18.80
CA ILE A 415 0.43 32.43 20.22
C ILE A 415 1.64 31.91 20.99
N ARG A 416 2.29 30.86 20.48
CA ARG A 416 3.49 30.29 21.11
C ARG A 416 4.64 31.30 21.19
N ARG A 417 4.85 32.12 20.14
CA ARG A 417 5.85 33.19 20.17
C ARG A 417 5.52 34.26 21.20
N ALA A 418 4.26 34.69 21.27
CA ALA A 418 3.80 35.67 22.25
C ALA A 418 3.91 35.15 23.69
N GLU A 419 3.59 33.88 23.92
CA GLU A 419 3.72 33.23 25.23
C GLU A 419 5.17 33.11 25.69
N ASN A 420 6.08 32.73 24.80
CA ASN A 420 7.51 32.73 25.07
C ASN A 420 8.03 34.13 25.40
N ALA A 421 7.62 35.15 24.65
CA ALA A 421 7.99 36.55 24.93
C ALA A 421 7.44 37.03 26.28
N ARG A 422 6.19 36.69 26.62
CA ARG A 422 5.59 36.98 27.93
C ARG A 422 6.38 36.33 29.06
N THR A 423 6.76 35.07 28.88
CA THR A 423 7.52 34.31 29.89
C THR A 423 8.91 34.92 30.11
N ALA A 424 9.59 35.31 29.04
CA ALA A 424 10.86 36.03 29.13
C ALA A 424 10.71 37.35 29.91
N LEU A 425 9.68 38.15 29.61
CA LEU A 425 9.42 39.40 30.34
C LEU A 425 9.13 39.17 31.83
N ILE A 426 8.34 38.13 32.17
CA ILE A 426 8.06 37.78 33.58
C ILE A 426 9.36 37.41 34.30
N ASN A 427 10.24 36.64 33.66
CA ASN A 427 11.54 36.27 34.23
C ASN A 427 12.42 37.51 34.45
N ASP A 428 12.49 38.41 33.47
CA ASP A 428 13.26 39.66 33.58
C ASP A 428 12.72 40.56 34.72
N MET A 429 11.40 40.72 34.81
CA MET A 429 10.78 41.49 35.90
C MET A 429 11.00 40.84 37.26
N THR A 430 11.01 39.51 37.32
CA THR A 430 11.29 38.77 38.57
C THR A 430 12.74 38.96 39.00
N ALA A 431 13.68 38.86 38.06
CA ALA A 431 15.10 39.11 38.32
C ALA A 431 15.35 40.54 38.79
N GLU A 432 14.73 41.55 38.16
CA GLU A 432 14.87 42.95 38.59
C GLU A 432 14.24 43.20 39.97
N ARG A 433 13.09 42.58 40.26
CA ARG A 433 12.49 42.63 41.60
C ARG A 433 13.43 42.04 42.66
N ASP A 434 14.07 40.91 42.37
CA ASP A 434 14.98 40.26 43.31
C ASP A 434 16.22 41.11 43.55
N ARG A 435 16.77 41.71 42.49
CA ARG A 435 17.86 42.69 42.59
C ARG A 435 17.47 43.91 43.42
N MET A 436 16.30 44.52 43.18
CA MET A 436 15.82 45.65 44.00
C MET A 436 15.62 45.23 45.47
N THR A 437 15.16 44.01 45.72
CA THR A 437 14.97 43.48 47.08
C THR A 437 16.31 43.32 47.80
N GLU A 438 17.36 42.88 47.10
CA GLU A 438 18.72 42.81 47.60
C GLU A 438 19.30 44.21 47.88
N GLU A 439 19.12 45.16 46.96
CA GLU A 439 19.53 46.57 47.14
C GLU A 439 18.84 47.20 48.36
N ILE A 440 17.52 47.00 48.54
CA ILE A 440 16.77 47.45 49.72
C ILE A 440 17.31 46.81 51.00
N SER A 441 17.62 45.51 50.97
CA SER A 441 18.17 44.79 52.12
C SER A 441 19.56 45.32 52.49
N SER A 442 20.41 45.59 51.50
CA SER A 442 21.72 46.23 51.69
C SER A 442 21.60 47.64 52.29
N LEU A 443 20.65 48.45 51.81
CA LEU A 443 20.40 49.79 52.35
C LEU A 443 19.88 49.73 53.79
N ARG A 444 19.00 48.78 54.12
CA ARG A 444 18.54 48.56 55.51
C ARG A 444 19.70 48.22 56.44
N LEU A 445 20.60 47.31 56.03
CA LEU A 445 21.79 46.98 56.81
C LEU A 445 22.69 48.21 57.05
N LYS A 446 22.91 49.04 56.02
CA LYS A 446 23.68 50.30 56.17
C LYS A 446 23.00 51.28 57.13
N ILE A 447 21.67 51.39 57.09
CA ILE A 447 20.91 52.22 58.03
C ILE A 447 21.09 51.70 59.46
N ASP A 448 20.96 50.39 59.68
CA ASP A 448 21.15 49.77 61.00
C ASP A 448 22.59 49.97 61.53
N GLU A 449 23.60 49.88 60.66
CA GLU A 449 24.99 50.17 60.99
C GLU A 449 25.20 51.63 61.38
N LEU A 450 24.65 52.57 60.60
CA LEU A 450 24.70 54.00 60.90
C LEU A 450 23.97 54.33 62.21
N GLU A 451 22.82 53.71 62.46
CA GLU A 451 22.07 53.88 63.69
C GLU A 451 22.88 53.38 64.91
N LYS A 452 23.50 52.20 64.80
CA LYS A 452 24.42 51.68 65.84
C LYS A 452 25.60 52.60 66.08
N ALA A 453 26.22 53.11 65.01
CA ALA A 453 27.34 54.06 65.11
C ALA A 453 26.92 55.38 65.79
N LEU A 454 25.74 55.91 65.46
CA LEU A 454 25.18 57.10 66.09
C LEU A 454 24.86 56.87 67.56
N ARG A 455 24.25 55.73 67.93
CA ARG A 455 24.01 55.36 69.33
C ARG A 455 25.31 55.26 70.12
N SER A 456 26.31 54.55 69.58
CA SER A 456 27.64 54.44 70.21
C SER A 456 28.31 55.81 70.42
N ARG A 457 28.18 56.72 69.46
CA ARG A 457 28.72 58.08 69.58
C ARG A 457 27.93 58.94 70.58
N LEU A 458 26.62 58.72 70.69
CA LEU A 458 25.79 59.37 71.70
C LEU A 458 26.18 58.91 73.11
N ASP A 459 26.37 57.61 73.32
CA ASP A 459 26.84 57.04 74.58
C ASP A 459 28.24 57.56 74.93
N GLU A 460 29.13 57.71 73.95
CA GLU A 460 30.45 58.32 74.15
C GLU A 460 30.34 59.79 74.61
N VAL A 461 29.50 60.59 73.94
CA VAL A 461 29.25 61.99 74.34
C VAL A 461 28.63 62.07 75.73
N GLU A 462 27.65 61.23 76.05
CA GLU A 462 27.02 61.16 77.38
C GLU A 462 28.06 60.84 78.46
N ASN A 463 28.93 59.86 78.22
CA ASN A 463 30.05 59.52 79.11
C ASN A 463 31.05 60.67 79.27
N VAL A 464 31.44 61.35 78.19
CA VAL A 464 32.34 62.51 78.22
C VAL A 464 31.71 63.68 78.99
N VAL A 465 30.42 63.95 78.81
CA VAL A 465 29.70 64.98 79.56
C VAL A 465 29.62 64.62 81.04
N ALA A 466 29.25 63.38 81.37
CA ALA A 466 29.16 62.91 82.75
C ALA A 466 30.51 62.98 83.49
N THR A 467 31.60 62.54 82.84
CA THR A 467 32.97 62.60 83.41
C THR A 467 33.47 64.04 83.58
N ASN A 468 33.19 64.93 82.62
CA ASN A 468 33.52 66.35 82.75
C ASN A 468 32.72 67.02 83.88
N LEU A 469 31.42 66.74 83.98
CA LEU A 469 30.56 67.28 85.05
C LEU A 469 31.04 66.82 86.43
N ALA A 470 31.35 65.52 86.58
CA ALA A 470 31.92 64.98 87.81
C ALA A 470 33.25 65.65 88.17
N SER A 471 34.12 65.88 87.18
CA SER A 471 35.40 66.59 87.37
C SER A 471 35.21 68.05 87.81
N VAL A 472 34.20 68.76 87.29
CA VAL A 472 33.88 70.13 87.70
C VAL A 472 33.36 70.16 89.14
N ILE A 473 32.47 69.23 89.51
CA ILE A 473 31.94 69.13 90.89
C ILE A 473 33.08 68.83 91.88
N LEU A 474 33.96 67.88 91.58
CA LEU A 474 35.14 67.55 92.41
C LEU A 474 36.12 68.74 92.57
N LYS A 475 36.28 69.56 91.53
CA LYS A 475 37.10 70.78 91.61
C LYS A 475 36.44 71.86 92.48
N HIS A 476 35.12 71.93 92.51
CA HIS A 476 34.40 72.89 93.34
C HIS A 476 34.47 72.54 94.83
N ASP A 477 34.48 71.25 95.16
CA ASP A 477 34.59 70.74 96.53
C ASP A 477 35.99 70.92 97.14
N ARG A 478 37.02 71.14 96.31
CA ARG A 478 38.39 71.46 96.74
C ARG A 478 38.65 72.95 96.99
N ARG A 479 37.61 73.80 97.03
CA ARG A 479 37.81 75.19 97.44
C ARG A 479 38.06 75.20 98.96
N PRO A 480 39.27 75.56 99.43
CA PRO A 480 39.55 75.55 100.86
C PRO A 480 38.59 76.50 101.56
N SER A 481 37.93 76.00 102.61
CA SER A 481 37.22 76.86 103.55
C SER A 481 38.24 77.81 104.15
N SER A 482 38.36 78.99 103.55
CA SER A 482 38.96 80.13 104.21
C SER A 482 38.08 80.42 105.42
N GLN A 483 38.54 79.93 106.56
CA GLN A 483 38.22 80.42 107.89
C GLN A 483 38.08 81.93 107.88
N ASN A 484 37.11 82.40 108.66
CA ASN A 484 37.19 83.53 109.61
C ASN A 484 35.86 84.28 109.63
N PRO A 485 35.54 84.97 110.73
CA PRO A 485 35.63 84.58 112.13
C PRO A 485 34.27 84.68 112.85
#